data_AF-A0A0F8ZST3-F1
#
_entry.id   AF-A0A0F8ZST3-F1
#
_cell.length_a   1.000
_cell.length_b   1.000
_cell.length_c   1.000
_cell.angle_alpha   90.00
_cell.angle_beta   90.00
_cell.angle_gamma   90.00
#
_symmetry.space_group_name_H-M   'P 1'
#
loop_
_entity.id
_entity.type
_entity.pdbx_description
1 polymer ?
#
loop_
_entity_poly.entity_id
_entity_poly.type
_entity_poly.pdbx_seq_one_letter_code
_entity_poly.pdbx_strand_id
1 'polypeptide(L)'
;MVEISIDKPTGGDTPLRHFKGTLASDKELQEERQTKDGSRKYVVVNFNFLDLEVIDSVEPFPFPIALVTIGYAPPKVSRGSTKWEAFSASLRKLMPDNPDIELLKGKRQEWKMENRSLRRGLTDEETGQPVLDGNNNQIWGDVPTLCWTVVSVEGLGSVQEADDDFNAYLVALADGKTEPKFYEVALTDSKVMSRPNIVEAIIGRKLLDTLKEMNLLTRDAEGFLHKVTGDVPVVVGDVPVTEPSA
;
A
#
# COMPACT_ATOMS: atom_id res chain seq x y z
N MET A 1 40.86 -18.66 16.26
CA MET A 1 39.78 -18.47 17.25
C MET A 1 38.87 -17.42 16.67
N VAL A 2 37.64 -17.77 16.29
CA VAL A 2 36.67 -16.79 15.80
C VAL A 2 36.04 -16.16 17.03
N GLU A 3 36.26 -14.86 17.24
CA GLU A 3 35.50 -14.11 18.24
C GLU A 3 34.03 -14.17 17.84
N ILE A 4 33.21 -14.76 18.71
CA ILE A 4 31.76 -14.73 18.56
C ILE A 4 31.34 -13.29 18.87
N SER A 5 30.99 -12.52 17.84
CA SER A 5 30.47 -11.16 18.01
C SER A 5 29.13 -11.21 18.75
N ILE A 6 28.99 -10.34 19.76
CA ILE A 6 27.76 -10.10 20.52
C ILE A 6 27.02 -8.86 19.96
N ASP A 7 27.50 -8.31 18.84
CA ASP A 7 26.86 -7.19 18.19
C ASP A 7 25.50 -7.63 17.64
N LYS A 8 24.49 -6.74 17.71
CA LYS A 8 23.19 -7.03 17.11
C LYS A 8 23.39 -7.44 15.65
N PRO A 9 22.85 -8.59 15.20
CA PRO A 9 22.97 -9.00 13.82
C PRO A 9 22.45 -7.87 12.92
N THR A 10 23.33 -7.38 12.05
CA THR A 10 23.03 -6.32 11.08
C THR A 10 22.35 -6.95 9.86
N GLY A 11 21.17 -7.48 10.13
CA GLY A 11 20.32 -8.19 9.18
C GLY A 11 18.94 -8.37 9.82
N GLY A 12 18.31 -7.25 10.19
CA GLY A 12 17.01 -7.20 10.87
C GLY A 12 15.83 -7.56 9.98
N ASP A 13 15.96 -8.57 9.14
CA ASP A 13 14.82 -9.17 8.45
C ASP A 13 14.30 -10.30 9.33
N THR A 14 13.20 -10.02 10.03
CA THR A 14 12.42 -11.02 10.74
C THR A 14 11.88 -12.07 9.73
N PRO A 15 11.81 -13.37 10.08
CA PRO A 15 11.29 -14.42 9.19
C PRO A 15 9.77 -14.34 8.99
N LEU A 16 9.10 -13.41 9.68
CA LEU A 16 7.67 -13.19 9.61
C LEU A 16 7.27 -12.63 8.25
N ARG A 17 6.12 -13.08 7.75
CA ARG A 17 5.46 -12.58 6.53
C ARG A 17 4.13 -11.91 6.86
N HIS A 18 3.45 -12.36 7.91
CA HIS A 18 2.20 -11.78 8.38
C HIS A 18 2.10 -12.02 9.89
N PHE A 19 1.86 -10.97 10.66
CA PHE A 19 1.72 -11.09 12.11
C PHE A 19 0.83 -9.98 12.69
N LYS A 20 0.40 -10.20 13.94
CA LYS A 20 -0.14 -9.16 14.81
C LYS A 20 0.77 -8.96 16.01
N GLY A 21 0.88 -7.73 16.50
CA GLY A 21 1.69 -7.41 17.66
C GLY A 21 1.42 -6.02 18.20
N THR A 22 1.83 -5.77 19.44
CA THR A 22 1.73 -4.47 20.10
C THR A 22 3.02 -3.69 19.91
N LEU A 23 2.98 -2.52 19.28
CA LEU A 23 4.19 -1.70 19.13
C LEU A 23 4.63 -1.16 20.49
N ALA A 24 5.89 -1.37 20.87
CA ALA A 24 6.43 -0.91 22.13
C ALA A 24 6.30 0.62 22.27
N SER A 25 5.74 1.07 23.39
CA SER A 25 5.51 2.49 23.65
C SER A 25 6.74 3.25 24.15
N ASP A 26 7.69 2.53 24.74
CA ASP A 26 8.90 3.08 25.39
C ASP A 26 10.11 3.17 24.45
N LYS A 27 10.00 2.71 23.20
CA LYS A 27 11.11 2.69 22.24
C LYS A 27 11.05 3.89 21.29
N GLU A 28 12.21 4.48 21.03
CA GLU A 28 12.36 5.46 19.96
C GLU A 28 12.18 4.78 18.60
N LEU A 29 11.35 5.38 17.75
CA LEU A 29 11.12 4.87 16.40
C LEU A 29 12.23 5.31 15.47
N GLN A 30 12.76 6.53 15.60
CA GLN A 30 13.76 7.06 14.68
C GLN A 30 15.18 6.85 15.20
N GLU A 31 16.07 6.41 14.33
CA GLU A 31 17.49 6.23 14.63
C GLU A 31 18.33 6.76 13.47
N GLU A 32 19.28 7.66 13.74
CA GLU A 32 20.30 8.04 12.77
C GLU A 32 21.42 6.99 12.76
N ARG A 33 21.69 6.43 11.59
CA ARG A 33 22.78 5.50 11.36
C ARG A 33 23.81 6.09 10.40
N GLN A 34 25.01 5.55 10.46
CA GLN A 34 26.10 5.90 9.57
C GLN A 34 26.60 4.64 8.85
N THR A 35 27.03 4.80 7.60
CA THR A 35 27.69 3.72 6.88
C THR A 35 29.01 3.34 7.57
N LYS A 36 29.46 2.09 7.40
CA LYS A 36 30.65 1.55 8.09
C LYS A 36 31.93 2.35 7.80
N ASP A 37 32.01 2.95 6.62
CA ASP A 37 33.09 3.82 6.15
C ASP A 37 32.94 5.29 6.59
N GLY A 38 31.88 5.62 7.33
CA GLY A 38 31.60 6.97 7.81
C GLY A 38 31.11 7.95 6.75
N SER A 39 31.01 7.54 5.49
CA SER A 39 30.80 8.44 4.34
C SER A 39 29.38 9.03 4.27
N ARG A 40 28.39 8.33 4.83
CA ARG A 40 26.98 8.74 4.72
C ARG A 40 26.19 8.46 5.99
N LYS A 41 25.46 9.48 6.44
CA LYS A 41 24.40 9.37 7.45
C LYS A 41 23.06 9.08 6.79
N TYR A 42 22.25 8.24 7.42
CA TYR A 42 20.92 7.89 6.97
C TYR A 42 20.01 7.62 8.17
N VAL A 43 18.71 7.82 7.99
CA VAL A 43 17.73 7.58 9.06
C VAL A 43 17.03 6.26 8.82
N VAL A 44 16.78 5.53 9.88
CA VAL A 44 15.90 4.36 9.86
C VAL A 44 14.79 4.54 10.88
N VAL A 45 13.67 3.86 10.61
CA VAL A 45 12.54 3.77 11.53
C VAL A 45 12.44 2.32 12.03
N ASN A 46 12.54 2.13 13.33
CA ASN A 46 12.55 0.84 14.01
C ASN A 46 11.21 0.61 14.72
N PHE A 47 10.51 -0.44 14.32
CA PHE A 47 9.29 -0.89 14.97
C PHE A 47 9.58 -2.13 15.80
N ASN A 48 9.47 -2.00 17.12
CA ASN A 48 9.68 -3.08 18.07
C ASN A 48 8.33 -3.59 18.55
N PHE A 49 7.94 -4.79 18.14
CA PHE A 49 6.66 -5.36 18.55
C PHE A 49 6.81 -6.37 19.70
N LEU A 50 5.81 -6.34 20.57
CA LEU A 50 5.57 -7.23 21.69
C LEU A 50 4.29 -8.04 21.42
N ASP A 51 4.02 -9.06 22.24
CA ASP A 51 2.77 -9.84 22.22
C ASP A 51 2.40 -10.37 20.82
N LEU A 52 3.38 -11.03 20.20
CA LEU A 52 3.31 -11.45 18.81
C LEU A 52 2.39 -12.66 18.61
N GLU A 53 1.53 -12.52 17.62
CA GLU A 53 0.69 -13.55 17.05
C GLU A 53 1.12 -13.72 15.59
N VAL A 54 1.82 -14.82 15.30
CA VAL A 54 2.33 -15.12 13.97
C VAL A 54 1.22 -15.76 13.13
N ILE A 55 0.98 -15.18 11.96
CA ILE A 55 -0.01 -15.67 10.99
C ILE A 55 0.70 -16.41 9.85
N ASP A 56 1.81 -15.87 9.36
CA ASP A 56 2.63 -16.47 8.30
C ASP A 56 4.12 -16.17 8.50
N SER A 57 4.99 -17.14 8.21
CA SER A 57 6.44 -17.03 8.31
C SER A 57 7.13 -17.97 7.33
N VAL A 58 8.36 -17.64 6.93
CA VAL A 58 9.13 -18.47 5.97
C VAL A 58 9.54 -19.82 6.57
N GLU A 59 9.77 -19.86 7.88
CA GLU A 59 10.15 -21.07 8.62
C GLU A 59 9.40 -21.13 9.96
N PRO A 60 9.17 -22.32 10.54
CA PRO A 60 8.62 -22.46 11.89
C PRO A 60 9.57 -21.82 12.90
N PHE A 61 9.13 -20.73 13.54
CA PHE A 61 9.99 -19.97 14.42
C PHE A 61 9.51 -20.07 15.88
N PRO A 62 10.26 -20.76 16.77
CA PRO A 62 9.79 -21.07 18.12
C PRO A 62 9.69 -19.84 19.03
N PHE A 63 10.45 -18.77 18.75
CA PHE A 63 10.45 -17.53 19.53
C PHE A 63 10.42 -16.32 18.59
N PRO A 64 9.28 -16.01 17.95
CA PRO A 64 9.21 -14.92 16.98
C PRO A 64 9.58 -13.59 17.62
N ILE A 65 10.47 -12.85 16.96
CA ILE A 65 10.79 -11.46 17.27
C ILE A 65 10.44 -10.63 16.04
N ALA A 66 9.71 -9.55 16.25
CA ALA A 66 9.35 -8.60 15.21
C ALA A 66 10.01 -7.26 15.55
N LEU A 67 11.30 -7.17 15.21
CA LEU A 67 12.00 -5.91 15.06
C LEU A 67 12.04 -5.62 13.56
N VAL A 68 11.26 -4.64 13.13
CA VAL A 68 11.19 -4.23 11.73
C VAL A 68 11.90 -2.89 11.57
N THR A 69 12.94 -2.86 10.75
CA THR A 69 13.67 -1.62 10.42
C THR A 69 13.37 -1.20 8.98
N ILE A 70 12.85 0.02 8.80
CA ILE A 70 12.58 0.59 7.47
C ILE A 70 13.46 1.82 7.27
N GLY A 71 14.25 1.83 6.21
CA GLY A 71 15.05 3.01 5.85
C GLY A 71 14.17 4.18 5.45
N TYR A 72 14.45 5.36 6.00
CA TYR A 72 13.71 6.59 5.75
C TYR A 72 14.55 7.57 4.94
N ALA A 73 13.91 8.16 3.92
CA ALA A 73 14.44 9.28 3.17
C ALA A 73 13.36 10.38 3.15
N PRO A 74 13.69 11.61 3.55
CA PRO A 74 12.69 12.69 3.55
C PRO A 74 12.18 12.97 2.13
N PRO A 75 10.95 13.48 1.96
CA PRO A 75 10.34 13.67 0.64
C PRO A 75 11.19 14.50 -0.33
N LYS A 76 11.95 15.49 0.16
CA LYS A 76 12.82 16.35 -0.65
C LYS A 76 13.98 15.60 -1.33
N VAL A 77 14.37 14.43 -0.82
CA VAL A 77 15.49 13.63 -1.35
C VAL A 77 15.04 12.24 -1.81
N SER A 78 13.85 11.81 -1.42
CA SER A 78 13.25 10.56 -1.86
C SER A 78 12.84 10.66 -3.33
N ARG A 79 13.18 9.63 -4.11
CA ARG A 79 12.75 9.51 -5.52
C ARG A 79 11.46 8.69 -5.66
N GLY A 80 10.73 8.44 -4.56
CA GLY A 80 9.58 7.54 -4.54
C GLY A 80 9.99 6.06 -4.59
N SER A 81 8.99 5.17 -4.66
CA SER A 81 9.17 3.72 -4.81
C SER A 81 10.18 3.10 -3.82
N THR A 82 10.05 3.46 -2.54
CA THR A 82 10.89 2.93 -1.44
C THR A 82 10.09 2.02 -0.51
N LYS A 83 10.78 1.24 0.33
CA LYS A 83 10.11 0.46 1.41
C LYS A 83 9.30 1.38 2.35
N TRP A 84 9.79 2.59 2.61
CA TRP A 84 9.06 3.58 3.41
C TRP A 84 7.78 4.05 2.73
N GLU A 85 7.80 4.26 1.41
CA GLU A 85 6.59 4.66 0.68
C GLU A 85 5.53 3.56 0.72
N ALA A 86 5.94 2.28 0.59
CA ALA A 86 5.02 1.15 0.73
C ALA A 86 4.34 1.12 2.12
N PHE A 87 5.12 1.27 3.19
CA PHE A 87 4.61 1.34 4.55
C PHE A 87 3.70 2.57 4.76
N SER A 88 4.21 3.77 4.47
CA SER A 88 3.50 5.01 4.73
C SER A 88 2.24 5.17 3.88
N ALA A 89 2.17 4.59 2.68
CA ALA A 89 0.94 4.57 1.89
C ALA A 89 -0.21 3.85 2.61
N SER A 90 0.06 2.71 3.25
CA SER A 90 -0.95 2.02 4.06
C SER A 90 -1.36 2.82 5.30
N LEU A 91 -0.41 3.51 5.92
CA LEU A 91 -0.66 4.35 7.10
C LEU A 91 -1.50 5.60 6.79
N ARG A 92 -1.26 6.26 5.65
CA ARG A 92 -2.04 7.42 5.20
C ARG A 92 -3.51 7.09 4.95
N LYS A 93 -3.85 5.82 4.67
CA LYS A 93 -5.25 5.39 4.58
C LYS A 93 -5.93 5.38 5.94
N LEU A 94 -5.22 4.93 6.98
CA LEU A 94 -5.72 4.87 8.35
C LEU A 94 -5.73 6.25 9.05
N MET A 95 -4.82 7.15 8.66
CA MET A 95 -4.69 8.49 9.23
C MET A 95 -4.57 9.54 8.10
N PRO A 96 -5.67 9.86 7.40
CA PRO A 96 -5.63 10.72 6.22
C PRO A 96 -5.35 12.20 6.54
N ASP A 97 -5.81 12.70 7.68
CA ASP A 97 -5.73 14.14 8.00
C ASP A 97 -4.38 14.53 8.63
N ASN A 98 -3.79 13.63 9.43
CA ASN A 98 -2.52 13.87 10.10
C ASN A 98 -1.78 12.56 10.37
N PRO A 99 -1.10 11.97 9.36
CA PRO A 99 -0.39 10.71 9.53
C PRO A 99 0.82 10.91 10.45
N ASP A 100 0.75 10.34 11.64
CA ASP A 100 1.83 10.38 12.63
C ASP A 100 2.15 8.95 13.12
N ILE A 101 3.40 8.54 12.92
CA ILE A 101 3.88 7.21 13.33
C ILE A 101 3.95 7.06 14.84
N GLU A 102 4.05 8.15 15.61
CA GLU A 102 4.09 8.07 17.07
C GLU A 102 2.73 7.63 17.65
N LEU A 103 1.63 7.90 16.93
CA LEU A 103 0.30 7.44 17.32
C LEU A 103 0.14 5.91 17.26
N LEU A 104 1.07 5.21 16.62
CA LEU A 104 1.09 3.75 16.55
C LEU A 104 1.57 3.10 17.86
N LYS A 105 2.31 3.84 18.69
CA LYS A 105 2.91 3.32 19.93
C LYS A 105 1.86 2.80 20.90
N GLY A 106 2.14 1.65 21.50
CA GLY A 106 1.27 0.98 22.48
C GLY A 106 0.03 0.32 21.89
N LYS A 107 -0.24 0.46 20.59
CA LYS A 107 -1.41 -0.15 19.93
C LYS A 107 -1.09 -1.53 19.38
N ARG A 108 -2.07 -2.43 19.40
CA ARG A 108 -2.02 -3.68 18.64
C ARG A 108 -2.20 -3.40 17.15
N GLN A 109 -1.38 -4.02 16.31
CA GLN A 109 -1.33 -3.78 14.88
C GLN A 109 -1.19 -5.10 14.13
N GLU A 110 -1.68 -5.14 12.90
CA GLU A 110 -1.51 -6.25 11.97
C GLU A 110 -0.67 -5.78 10.79
N TRP A 111 0.38 -6.54 10.48
CA TRP A 111 1.35 -6.20 9.45
C TRP A 111 1.55 -7.39 8.51
N LYS A 112 1.70 -7.09 7.22
CA LYS A 112 1.90 -8.10 6.18
C LYS A 112 2.96 -7.66 5.19
N MET A 113 3.75 -8.62 4.71
CA MET A 113 4.64 -8.41 3.57
C MET A 113 3.87 -8.53 2.27
N GLU A 114 3.95 -7.49 1.44
CA GLU A 114 3.35 -7.46 0.12
C GLU A 114 4.40 -7.17 -0.94
N ASN A 115 4.24 -7.77 -2.12
CA ASN A 115 5.08 -7.46 -3.26
C ASN A 115 4.76 -6.05 -3.75
N ARG A 116 5.79 -5.19 -3.77
CA ARG A 116 5.73 -3.83 -4.31
C ARG A 116 6.85 -3.66 -5.32
N SER A 117 6.55 -2.95 -6.40
CA SER A 117 7.56 -2.58 -7.39
C SER A 117 8.40 -1.43 -6.85
N LEU A 118 9.67 -1.69 -6.56
CA LEU A 118 10.60 -0.66 -6.07
C LEU A 118 11.65 -0.35 -7.13
N ARG A 119 11.99 0.93 -7.26
CA ARG A 119 13.07 1.34 -8.16
C ARG A 119 14.41 0.96 -7.54
N ARG A 120 15.10 -0.01 -8.14
CA ARG A 120 16.38 -0.54 -7.67
C ARG A 120 17.38 -0.63 -8.82
N GLY A 121 18.66 -0.65 -8.48
CA GLY A 121 19.70 -0.97 -9.44
C GLY A 121 19.51 -2.41 -9.92
N LEU A 122 19.43 -2.60 -11.24
CA LEU A 122 19.26 -3.91 -11.83
C LEU A 122 20.53 -4.74 -11.60
N THR A 123 20.33 -6.01 -11.31
CA THR A 123 21.39 -7.00 -11.19
C THR A 123 21.11 -8.12 -12.19
N ASP A 124 22.16 -8.60 -12.84
CA ASP A 124 22.10 -9.78 -13.69
C ASP A 124 21.70 -11.01 -12.86
N GLU A 125 20.72 -11.78 -13.33
CA GLU A 125 20.11 -12.88 -12.57
C GLU A 125 21.08 -14.06 -12.37
N GLU A 126 22.03 -14.27 -13.27
CA GLU A 126 22.96 -15.40 -13.22
C GLU A 126 24.20 -15.07 -12.38
N THR A 127 24.72 -13.86 -12.50
CA THR A 127 25.97 -13.44 -11.85
C THR A 127 25.78 -12.60 -10.59
N GLY A 128 24.57 -12.05 -10.37
CA GLY A 128 24.27 -11.11 -9.28
C GLY A 128 24.98 -9.76 -9.41
N GLN A 129 25.66 -9.50 -10.52
CA GLN A 129 26.43 -8.27 -10.73
C GLN A 129 25.53 -7.12 -11.20
N PRO A 130 25.86 -5.85 -10.89
CA PRO A 130 25.12 -4.70 -11.39
C PRO A 130 25.08 -4.68 -12.93
N VAL A 131 23.89 -4.49 -13.50
CA VAL A 131 23.76 -4.24 -14.94
C VAL A 131 24.18 -2.80 -15.22
N LEU A 132 25.16 -2.62 -16.10
CA LEU A 132 25.72 -1.32 -16.45
C LEU A 132 25.29 -0.89 -17.86
N ASP A 133 25.12 0.42 -18.08
CA ASP A 133 24.90 1.00 -19.40
C ASP A 133 26.21 1.11 -20.21
N GLY A 134 26.12 1.59 -21.45
CA GLY A 134 27.29 1.80 -22.32
C GLY A 134 28.30 2.84 -21.80
N ASN A 135 27.96 3.58 -20.75
CA ASN A 135 28.81 4.56 -20.06
C ASN A 135 29.27 4.07 -18.67
N ASN A 136 29.11 2.77 -18.38
CA ASN A 136 29.50 2.14 -17.12
C ASN A 136 28.72 2.63 -15.88
N ASN A 137 27.52 3.21 -16.07
CA ASN A 137 26.63 3.57 -14.97
C ASN A 137 25.64 2.43 -14.69
N GLN A 138 25.28 2.24 -13.41
CA GLN A 138 24.27 1.25 -13.05
C GLN A 138 22.90 1.60 -13.64
N ILE A 139 22.28 0.63 -14.32
CA ILE A 139 20.91 0.73 -14.81
C ILE A 139 19.94 0.55 -13.65
N TRP A 140 18.93 1.41 -13.58
CA TRP A 140 17.87 1.36 -12.57
C TRP A 140 16.56 0.95 -13.21
N GLY A 141 15.87 0.02 -12.56
CA GLY A 141 14.57 -0.47 -13.01
C GLY A 141 13.66 -0.81 -11.84
N ASP A 142 12.46 -1.22 -12.19
CA ASP A 142 11.41 -1.57 -11.26
C ASP A 142 11.51 -3.07 -10.91
N VAL A 143 11.75 -3.37 -9.64
CA VAL A 143 12.02 -4.73 -9.15
C VAL A 143 10.96 -5.11 -8.12
N PRO A 144 10.25 -6.25 -8.30
CA PRO A 144 9.35 -6.79 -7.28
C PRO A 144 10.11 -7.04 -5.98
N THR A 145 9.65 -6.39 -4.90
CA THR A 145 10.27 -6.49 -3.58
C THR A 145 9.19 -6.67 -2.53
N LEU A 146 9.41 -7.60 -1.60
CA LEU A 146 8.57 -7.71 -0.41
C LEU A 146 8.78 -6.51 0.53
N CYS A 147 7.69 -5.83 0.83
CA CYS A 147 7.64 -4.65 1.68
C CYS A 147 6.60 -4.83 2.77
N TRP A 148 6.91 -4.37 3.98
CA TRP A 148 5.93 -4.29 5.05
C TRP A 148 4.87 -3.25 4.76
N THR A 149 3.61 -3.65 4.89
CA THR A 149 2.43 -2.79 4.90
C THR A 149 1.62 -3.05 6.16
N VAL A 150 0.91 -2.02 6.60
CA VAL A 150 -0.04 -2.12 7.72
C VAL A 150 -1.37 -2.61 7.17
N VAL A 151 -1.95 -3.63 7.82
CA VAL A 151 -3.27 -4.17 7.50
C VAL A 151 -4.33 -3.54 8.39
N SER A 152 -4.07 -3.48 9.70
CA SER A 152 -4.99 -2.88 10.68
C SER A 152 -4.25 -2.34 11.89
N VAL A 153 -4.87 -1.37 12.57
CA VAL A 153 -4.36 -0.78 13.82
C VAL A 153 -5.51 -0.59 14.78
N GLU A 154 -5.31 -1.01 16.02
CA GLU A 154 -6.26 -0.84 17.11
C GLU A 154 -6.67 0.63 17.30
N GLY A 155 -7.98 0.87 17.22
CA GLY A 155 -8.58 2.20 17.32
C GLY A 155 -8.49 3.06 16.05
N LEU A 156 -7.85 2.57 14.97
CA LEU A 156 -7.88 3.22 13.65
C LEU A 156 -8.61 2.38 12.58
N GLY A 157 -8.90 1.11 12.87
CA GLY A 157 -9.57 0.20 11.94
C GLY A 157 -8.60 -0.50 11.00
N SER A 158 -9.12 -1.03 9.89
CA SER A 158 -8.35 -1.72 8.86
C SER A 158 -8.19 -0.89 7.58
N VAL A 159 -7.11 -1.18 6.84
CA VAL A 159 -6.86 -0.56 5.53
C VAL A 159 -7.95 -0.93 4.53
N GLN A 160 -8.48 -2.16 4.63
CA GLN A 160 -9.57 -2.61 3.77
C GLN A 160 -10.84 -1.78 4.01
N GLU A 161 -11.26 -1.61 5.27
CA GLU A 161 -12.41 -0.76 5.62
C GLU A 161 -12.20 0.69 5.13
N ALA A 162 -10.99 1.24 5.33
CA ALA A 162 -10.66 2.60 4.88
C ALA A 162 -10.68 2.76 3.35
N ASP A 163 -10.34 1.71 2.60
CA ASP A 163 -10.47 1.68 1.14
C ASP A 163 -11.94 1.56 0.72
N ASP A 164 -12.71 0.69 1.37
CA ASP A 164 -14.14 0.49 1.07
C ASP A 164 -14.96 1.74 1.34
N ASP A 165 -14.73 2.41 2.47
CA ASP A 165 -15.36 3.69 2.82
C ASP A 165 -15.05 4.78 1.79
N PHE A 166 -13.80 4.81 1.32
CA PHE A 166 -13.41 5.79 0.30
C PHE A 166 -13.97 5.47 -1.08
N ASN A 167 -14.05 4.19 -1.44
CA ASN A 167 -14.72 3.77 -2.68
C ASN A 167 -16.21 4.12 -2.63
N ALA A 168 -16.89 3.86 -1.51
CA ALA A 168 -18.28 4.28 -1.32
C ALA A 168 -18.45 5.80 -1.44
N TYR A 169 -17.50 6.57 -0.91
CA TYR A 169 -17.48 8.02 -1.07
C TYR A 169 -17.31 8.45 -2.54
N LEU A 170 -16.38 7.86 -3.30
CA LEU A 170 -16.19 8.13 -4.73
C LEU A 170 -17.44 7.77 -5.55
N VAL A 171 -18.07 6.65 -5.23
CA VAL A 171 -19.31 6.19 -5.88
C VAL A 171 -20.43 7.19 -5.63
N ALA A 172 -20.62 7.64 -4.39
CA ALA A 172 -21.61 8.68 -4.06
C ALA A 172 -21.29 10.02 -4.74
N LEU A 173 -20.01 10.36 -4.89
CA LEU A 173 -19.57 11.55 -5.62
C LEU A 173 -19.87 11.45 -7.12
N ALA A 174 -19.73 10.26 -7.71
CA ALA A 174 -19.98 9.99 -9.12
C ALA A 174 -21.47 9.86 -9.46
N ASP A 175 -22.28 9.38 -8.53
CA ASP A 175 -23.70 9.08 -8.73
C ASP A 175 -24.47 10.29 -9.29
N GLY A 176 -25.28 10.03 -10.32
CA GLY A 176 -26.08 11.01 -11.05
C GLY A 176 -25.27 11.98 -11.92
N LYS A 177 -23.97 11.74 -12.16
CA LYS A 177 -23.12 12.62 -12.99
C LYS A 177 -22.63 11.91 -14.24
N THR A 178 -22.41 12.68 -15.29
CA THR A 178 -21.62 12.21 -16.43
C THR A 178 -20.13 12.15 -16.04
N GLU A 179 -19.34 11.34 -16.75
CA GLU A 179 -17.90 11.22 -16.49
C GLU A 179 -17.15 12.56 -16.52
N PRO A 180 -17.34 13.46 -17.50
CA PRO A 180 -16.69 14.77 -17.49
C PRO A 180 -17.06 15.58 -16.24
N LYS A 181 -18.33 15.52 -15.81
CA LYS A 181 -18.78 16.28 -14.63
C LYS A 181 -18.25 15.68 -13.33
N PHE A 182 -18.17 14.35 -13.25
CA PHE A 182 -17.53 13.67 -12.12
C PHE A 182 -16.08 14.09 -11.97
N TYR A 183 -15.28 14.05 -13.05
CA TYR A 183 -13.87 14.43 -12.96
C TYR A 183 -13.65 15.90 -12.61
N GLU A 184 -14.49 16.80 -13.12
CA GLU A 184 -14.46 18.22 -12.73
C GLU A 184 -14.66 18.38 -11.22
N VAL A 185 -15.68 17.71 -10.66
CA VAL A 185 -15.98 17.79 -9.22
C VAL A 185 -14.88 17.11 -8.41
N ALA A 186 -14.46 15.92 -8.80
CA ALA A 186 -13.46 15.13 -8.09
C ALA A 186 -12.09 15.85 -8.00
N LEU A 187 -11.68 16.57 -9.05
CA LEU A 187 -10.43 17.34 -9.03
C LEU A 187 -10.51 18.64 -8.22
N THR A 188 -11.69 18.98 -7.70
CA THR A 188 -11.88 20.10 -6.76
C THR A 188 -12.19 19.65 -5.34
N ASP A 189 -12.42 18.35 -5.15
CA ASP A 189 -12.75 17.79 -3.85
C ASP A 189 -11.50 17.57 -2.98
N SER A 190 -11.53 18.05 -1.74
CA SER A 190 -10.38 18.00 -0.84
C SER A 190 -9.98 16.59 -0.42
N LYS A 191 -10.94 15.65 -0.30
CA LYS A 191 -10.68 14.25 0.06
C LYS A 191 -10.10 13.46 -1.11
N VAL A 192 -10.47 13.82 -2.34
CA VAL A 192 -9.87 13.23 -3.55
C VAL A 192 -8.46 13.79 -3.77
N MET A 193 -8.30 15.11 -3.67
CA MET A 193 -7.02 15.78 -3.91
C MET A 193 -5.94 15.45 -2.87
N SER A 194 -6.33 14.99 -1.68
CA SER A 194 -5.39 14.50 -0.66
C SER A 194 -4.83 13.12 -0.95
N ARG A 195 -5.31 12.41 -1.99
CA ARG A 195 -4.86 11.06 -2.39
C ARG A 195 -4.21 11.08 -3.79
N PRO A 196 -2.88 11.26 -3.90
CA PRO A 196 -2.20 11.38 -5.19
C PRO A 196 -2.44 10.22 -6.15
N ASN A 197 -2.50 8.99 -5.66
CA ASN A 197 -2.79 7.80 -6.48
C ASN A 197 -4.18 7.86 -7.13
N ILE A 198 -5.17 8.47 -6.46
CA ILE A 198 -6.53 8.64 -6.99
C ILE A 198 -6.54 9.76 -8.02
N VAL A 199 -5.82 10.86 -7.76
CA VAL A 199 -5.65 11.96 -8.72
C VAL A 199 -4.98 11.46 -9.99
N GLU A 200 -3.92 10.66 -9.89
CA GLU A 200 -3.27 10.01 -11.03
C GLU A 200 -4.23 9.09 -11.80
N ALA A 201 -5.05 8.31 -11.10
CA ALA A 201 -6.06 7.46 -11.72
C ALA A 201 -7.17 8.27 -12.44
N ILE A 202 -7.52 9.45 -11.94
CA ILE A 202 -8.46 10.39 -12.59
C ILE A 202 -7.82 10.96 -13.85
N ILE A 203 -6.59 11.48 -13.77
CA ILE A 203 -5.86 12.05 -14.92
C ILE A 203 -5.67 10.99 -16.01
N GLY A 204 -5.34 9.75 -15.61
CA GLY A 204 -5.20 8.61 -16.50
C GLY A 204 -6.53 8.03 -17.01
N ARG A 205 -7.68 8.57 -16.58
CA ARG A 205 -9.04 8.08 -16.88
C ARG A 205 -9.29 6.62 -16.51
N LYS A 206 -8.54 6.08 -15.55
CA LYS A 206 -8.65 4.69 -15.11
C LYS A 206 -9.60 4.52 -13.92
N LEU A 207 -9.82 5.57 -13.14
CA LEU A 207 -10.58 5.47 -11.88
C LEU A 207 -11.99 4.91 -12.08
N LEU A 208 -12.73 5.43 -13.07
CA LEU A 208 -14.10 5.00 -13.32
C LEU A 208 -14.16 3.56 -13.84
N ASP A 209 -13.19 3.16 -14.67
CA ASP A 209 -13.12 1.80 -15.17
C ASP A 209 -12.86 0.81 -14.03
N THR A 210 -11.95 1.16 -13.11
CA THR A 210 -11.72 0.37 -11.89
C THR A 210 -12.98 0.26 -11.03
N LEU A 211 -13.72 1.37 -10.80
CA LEU A 211 -14.96 1.33 -10.01
C LEU A 211 -16.07 0.50 -10.69
N LYS A 212 -16.11 0.45 -12.03
CA LYS A 212 -17.02 -0.42 -12.79
C LYS A 212 -16.59 -1.88 -12.73
N GLU A 213 -15.29 -2.18 -12.86
CA GLU A 213 -14.73 -3.52 -12.72
C GLU A 213 -14.99 -4.10 -11.32
N MET A 214 -14.95 -3.25 -10.29
CA MET A 214 -15.34 -3.59 -8.92
C MET A 214 -16.87 -3.73 -8.72
N ASN A 215 -17.67 -3.54 -9.78
CA ASN A 215 -19.13 -3.57 -9.74
C ASN A 215 -19.76 -2.56 -8.76
N LEU A 216 -19.13 -1.39 -8.60
CA LEU A 216 -19.62 -0.32 -7.71
C LEU A 216 -20.37 0.78 -8.47
N LEU A 217 -20.04 0.97 -9.75
CA LEU A 217 -20.67 1.94 -10.64
C LEU A 217 -21.11 1.29 -11.95
N THR A 218 -22.21 1.77 -12.51
CA THR A 218 -22.66 1.49 -13.87
C THR A 218 -22.83 2.80 -14.65
N ARG A 219 -22.94 2.70 -15.97
CA ARG A 219 -23.27 3.83 -16.85
C ARG A 219 -24.55 3.49 -17.61
N ASP A 220 -25.50 4.41 -17.63
CA ASP A 220 -26.72 4.26 -18.43
C ASP A 220 -26.51 4.64 -19.91
N ALA A 221 -27.57 4.51 -20.71
CA ALA A 221 -27.55 4.84 -22.13
C ALA A 221 -27.34 6.35 -22.40
N GLU A 222 -27.67 7.21 -21.44
CA GLU A 222 -27.55 8.67 -21.53
C GLU A 222 -26.17 9.18 -21.07
N GLY A 223 -25.34 8.29 -20.51
CA GLY A 223 -23.97 8.58 -20.09
C GLY A 223 -23.82 8.97 -18.62
N PHE A 224 -24.89 8.88 -17.81
CA PHE A 224 -24.84 9.12 -16.37
C PHE A 224 -24.31 7.89 -15.62
N LEU A 225 -23.53 8.17 -14.59
CA LEU A 225 -22.98 7.18 -13.67
C LEU A 225 -24.00 6.93 -12.56
N HIS A 226 -24.26 5.65 -12.31
CA HIS A 226 -25.17 5.22 -11.26
C HIS A 226 -24.46 4.29 -10.30
N LYS A 227 -24.64 4.52 -9.00
CA LYS A 227 -24.28 3.54 -7.97
C LYS A 227 -24.98 2.22 -8.26
N VAL A 228 -24.26 1.12 -8.16
CA VAL A 228 -24.87 -0.21 -8.18
C VAL A 228 -25.63 -0.40 -6.87
N THR A 229 -26.95 -0.23 -6.91
CA THR A 229 -27.86 -0.76 -5.89
C THR A 229 -28.12 -2.22 -6.23
N GLY A 230 -28.15 -3.12 -5.24
CA GLY A 230 -28.28 -4.58 -5.43
C GLY A 230 -29.54 -5.07 -6.15
N ASP A 231 -30.36 -4.18 -6.71
CA ASP A 231 -31.48 -4.48 -7.59
C ASP A 231 -31.02 -4.31 -9.04
N VAL A 232 -30.47 -5.39 -9.60
CA VAL A 232 -30.36 -5.51 -11.05
C VAL A 232 -31.79 -5.52 -11.61
N PRO A 233 -32.19 -4.58 -12.48
CA PRO A 233 -33.41 -4.75 -13.24
C PRO A 233 -33.18 -5.96 -14.14
N VAL A 234 -33.90 -7.04 -13.86
CA VAL A 234 -34.02 -8.15 -14.80
C VAL A 234 -34.59 -7.53 -16.07
N VAL A 235 -33.75 -7.42 -17.11
CA VAL A 235 -34.23 -7.16 -18.46
C VAL A 235 -35.09 -8.37 -18.81
N VAL A 236 -36.41 -8.21 -18.64
CA VAL A 236 -37.40 -9.15 -19.16
C VAL A 236 -37.28 -9.04 -20.68
N GLY A 237 -36.46 -9.90 -21.27
CA GLY A 237 -36.42 -10.06 -22.72
C GLY A 237 -37.80 -10.49 -23.17
N ASP A 238 -38.41 -9.66 -24.01
CA ASP A 238 -39.63 -10.00 -24.76
C ASP A 238 -39.46 -11.37 -25.40
N VAL A 239 -40.21 -12.35 -24.92
CA VAL A 239 -40.40 -13.63 -25.59
C VAL A 239 -41.41 -13.38 -26.70
N PRO A 240 -41.06 -13.58 -27.99
CA PRO A 240 -42.03 -13.44 -29.06
C PRO A 240 -43.05 -14.56 -28.94
N VAL A 241 -44.32 -14.17 -28.75
CA VAL A 241 -45.46 -15.08 -28.79
C VAL A 241 -45.61 -15.59 -30.23
N THR A 242 -45.22 -16.82 -30.48
CA THR A 242 -45.64 -17.55 -31.69
C THR A 242 -47.04 -18.11 -31.48
N GLU A 243 -48.01 -17.58 -32.22
CA GLU A 243 -49.37 -18.11 -32.34
C GLU A 243 -49.39 -19.57 -32.84
N PRO A 244 -50.41 -20.37 -32.47
CA PRO A 244 -50.51 -21.76 -32.89
C PRO A 244 -51.07 -21.84 -34.32
N SER A 245 -50.44 -22.63 -35.19
CA SER A 245 -51.07 -23.08 -36.43
C SER A 245 -51.74 -24.43 -36.22
N ALA A 246 -52.99 -24.49 -36.70
CA ALA A 246 -53.92 -25.61 -36.69
C ALA A 246 -53.45 -26.84 -37.48
#